data_AF-A0A923XI45-F1
#
_entry.id   AF-A0A923XI45-F1
#
_cell.length_a   1.000
_cell.length_b   1.000
_cell.length_c   1.000
_cell.angle_alpha   90.00
_cell.angle_beta   90.00
_cell.angle_gamma   90.00
#
_symmetry.space_group_name_H-M   'P 1'
#
loop_
_entity.id
_entity.type
_entity.pdbx_description
1 polymer ?
#
loop_
_entity_poly.entity_id
_entity_poly.type
_entity_poly.pdbx_seq_one_letter_code
_entity_poly.pdbx_strand_id
1 'polypeptide(L)'
;MLSIPAVLAACAAPGSSKAPADPYLWLEDVTGDRSLAWVRQRNAESAQVLAAGPEFPATRSRLLEIMNSTDKIPAIRRIGGHVYNLWRDDTHKRGLWRRTTLADYARTQPAWESVIDLDALGRAENENWVWGGATCLSGPTPAQQGRCMIALSRGGADAAVYREFDLPSRTFVAGGFALPEAKSQVEWIDRDTLFVGTDFGPGSKTESGYPRLVKEWKRGTPLASATTVLEADVKDVYTFAHVDSTPGFERRFIGRALDFYRTELFLRSDGRLVPIDKPVDALFWAHRQWAFLQPRSAYTVDGTT
;
A
#
# COMPACT_ATOMS: atom_id res chain seq x y z
N MET A 1 31.27 -14.34 -74.72
CA MET A 1 31.16 -14.82 -73.33
C MET A 1 31.61 -13.69 -72.42
N LEU A 2 30.68 -12.84 -71.97
CA LEU A 2 30.99 -11.69 -71.11
C LEU A 2 30.78 -12.06 -69.63
N SER A 3 31.81 -11.81 -68.82
CA SER A 3 31.81 -11.89 -67.36
C SER A 3 31.03 -10.74 -66.72
N ILE A 4 30.26 -11.05 -65.68
CA ILE A 4 29.58 -10.06 -64.83
C ILE A 4 30.39 -9.92 -63.52
N PRO A 5 30.79 -8.72 -63.09
CA PRO A 5 31.46 -8.54 -61.80
C PRO A 5 30.42 -8.41 -60.67
N ALA A 6 30.69 -9.10 -59.56
CA ALA A 6 29.96 -8.96 -58.31
C ALA A 6 30.39 -7.68 -57.59
N VAL A 7 29.44 -6.80 -57.28
CA VAL A 7 29.66 -5.64 -56.39
C VAL A 7 29.26 -6.06 -54.98
N LEU A 8 30.24 -6.13 -54.07
CA LEU A 8 29.98 -6.25 -52.63
C LEU A 8 29.44 -4.91 -52.11
N ALA A 9 28.20 -4.89 -51.64
CA ALA A 9 27.67 -3.81 -50.83
C ALA A 9 28.18 -3.95 -49.39
N ALA A 10 28.98 -3.00 -48.92
CA ALA A 10 29.35 -2.90 -47.51
C ALA A 10 28.16 -2.33 -46.72
N CYS A 11 27.53 -3.15 -45.88
CA CYS A 11 26.57 -2.67 -44.88
C CYS A 11 27.33 -1.88 -43.81
N ALA A 12 27.16 -0.56 -43.78
CA ALA A 12 27.56 0.25 -42.63
C ALA A 12 26.66 -0.12 -41.45
N ALA A 13 27.27 -0.54 -40.33
CA ALA A 13 26.55 -0.72 -39.07
C ALA A 13 25.98 0.64 -38.63
N PRO A 14 24.73 0.71 -38.12
CA PRO A 14 24.22 1.94 -37.55
C PRO A 14 25.09 2.32 -36.35
N GLY A 15 25.74 3.47 -36.45
CA GLY A 15 26.53 4.04 -35.36
C GLY A 15 25.64 4.22 -34.13
N SER A 16 26.06 3.69 -32.99
CA SER A 16 25.40 3.95 -31.72
C SER A 16 25.53 5.44 -31.42
N SER A 17 24.48 6.23 -31.68
CA SER A 17 24.44 7.59 -31.20
C SER A 17 24.42 7.53 -29.67
N LYS A 18 25.53 7.95 -29.06
CA LYS A 18 25.58 8.19 -27.61
C LYS A 18 24.46 9.20 -27.33
N ALA A 19 23.51 8.84 -26.47
CA ALA A 19 22.51 9.79 -26.01
C ALA A 19 23.22 11.07 -25.52
N PRO A 20 22.71 12.27 -25.85
CA PRO A 20 23.31 13.51 -25.37
C PRO A 20 23.39 13.47 -23.84
N ALA A 21 24.49 13.98 -23.28
CA ALA A 21 24.69 13.99 -21.83
C ALA A 21 23.56 14.78 -21.16
N ASP A 22 22.86 14.15 -20.22
CA ASP A 22 21.77 14.79 -19.47
C ASP A 22 22.36 15.79 -18.47
N PRO A 23 22.16 17.12 -18.67
CA PRO A 23 22.67 18.13 -17.74
C PRO A 23 21.98 18.10 -16.36
N TYR A 24 20.89 17.35 -16.23
CA TYR A 24 20.07 17.24 -15.02
C TYR A 24 20.23 15.90 -14.31
N LEU A 25 21.14 15.02 -14.74
CA LEU A 25 21.36 13.70 -14.13
C LEU A 25 21.53 13.75 -12.60
N TRP A 26 22.13 14.83 -12.08
CA TRP A 26 22.33 15.03 -10.64
C TRP A 26 21.01 15.16 -9.85
N LEU A 27 19.89 15.47 -10.50
CA LEU A 27 18.56 15.48 -9.86
C LEU A 27 18.04 14.06 -9.53
N GLU A 28 18.64 13.00 -10.07
CA GLU A 28 18.29 11.61 -9.73
C GLU A 28 18.71 11.25 -8.29
N ASP A 29 19.70 11.94 -7.73
CA ASP A 29 19.98 11.88 -6.28
C ASP A 29 18.96 12.73 -5.53
N VAL A 30 17.77 12.17 -5.32
CA VAL A 30 16.61 12.84 -4.72
C VAL A 30 16.81 13.28 -3.26
N THR A 31 17.83 12.73 -2.59
CA THR A 31 18.20 13.09 -1.22
C THR A 31 19.43 13.99 -1.14
N GLY A 32 20.16 14.17 -2.23
CA GLY A 32 21.40 14.94 -2.27
C GLY A 32 21.19 16.43 -2.01
N ASP A 33 22.14 17.05 -1.30
CA ASP A 33 22.07 18.46 -0.92
C ASP A 33 21.90 19.39 -2.13
N ARG A 34 22.56 19.08 -3.26
CA ARG A 34 22.45 19.84 -4.50
C ARG A 34 21.03 19.81 -5.05
N SER A 35 20.42 18.62 -5.13
CA SER A 35 19.03 18.40 -5.56
C SER A 35 18.05 19.12 -4.66
N LEU A 36 18.18 18.95 -3.35
CA LEU A 36 17.30 19.59 -2.38
C LEU A 36 17.45 21.12 -2.36
N ALA A 37 18.66 21.66 -2.53
CA ALA A 37 18.89 23.09 -2.64
C ALA A 37 18.22 23.67 -3.90
N TRP A 38 18.35 22.99 -5.03
CA TRP A 38 17.68 23.41 -6.27
C TRP A 38 16.15 23.36 -6.13
N VAL A 39 15.59 22.28 -5.57
CA VAL A 39 14.15 22.17 -5.31
C VAL A 39 13.67 23.29 -4.40
N ARG A 40 14.39 23.60 -3.31
CA ARG A 40 14.06 24.73 -2.43
C ARG A 40 14.03 26.05 -3.18
N GLN A 41 15.00 26.31 -4.07
CA GLN A 41 15.03 27.52 -4.88
C GLN A 41 13.82 27.59 -5.82
N ARG A 42 13.54 26.53 -6.58
CA ARG A 42 12.39 26.50 -7.51
C ARG A 42 11.05 26.62 -6.79
N ASN A 43 10.94 26.01 -5.60
CA ASN A 43 9.77 26.14 -4.74
C ASN A 43 9.56 27.57 -4.26
N ALA A 44 10.64 28.28 -3.85
CA ALA A 44 10.55 29.67 -3.43
C ALA A 44 10.10 30.59 -4.58
N GLU A 45 10.67 30.41 -5.78
CA GLU A 45 10.27 31.14 -6.98
C GLU A 45 8.78 30.92 -7.30
N SER A 46 8.34 29.66 -7.33
CA SER A 46 6.96 29.31 -7.65
C SER A 46 5.98 29.81 -6.57
N ALA A 47 6.34 29.66 -5.30
CA ALA A 47 5.53 30.13 -4.19
C ALA A 47 5.34 31.66 -4.23
N GLN A 48 6.39 32.41 -4.56
CA GLN A 48 6.31 33.87 -4.71
C GLN A 48 5.35 34.25 -5.84
N VAL A 49 5.45 33.61 -7.01
CA VAL A 49 4.56 33.89 -8.16
C VAL A 49 3.10 33.57 -7.82
N LEU A 50 2.84 32.39 -7.24
CA LEU A 50 1.49 31.95 -6.92
C LEU A 50 0.85 32.78 -5.79
N ALA A 51 1.62 33.13 -4.75
CA ALA A 51 1.12 33.90 -3.61
C ALA A 51 0.93 35.39 -3.91
N ALA A 52 1.57 35.92 -4.97
CA ALA A 52 1.42 37.32 -5.39
C ALA A 52 0.12 37.60 -6.18
N GLY A 53 -0.59 36.55 -6.62
CA GLY A 53 -1.86 36.72 -7.34
C GLY A 53 -2.94 37.35 -6.46
N PRO A 54 -3.74 38.32 -6.97
CA PRO A 54 -4.76 39.01 -6.17
C PRO A 54 -5.85 38.07 -5.63
N GLU A 55 -6.10 36.95 -6.32
CA GLU A 55 -7.07 35.93 -5.93
C GLU A 55 -6.56 34.95 -4.86
N PHE A 56 -5.25 34.93 -4.60
CA PHE A 56 -4.64 33.93 -3.72
C PHE A 56 -5.18 34.00 -2.28
N PRO A 57 -5.27 35.17 -1.63
CA PRO A 57 -5.78 35.23 -0.25
C PRO A 57 -7.24 34.76 -0.12
N ALA A 58 -8.10 35.15 -1.08
CA ALA A 58 -9.50 34.74 -1.10
C ALA A 58 -9.64 33.23 -1.33
N THR A 59 -8.91 32.70 -2.31
CA THR A 59 -8.89 31.25 -2.62
C THR A 59 -8.37 30.44 -1.44
N ARG A 60 -7.25 30.84 -0.84
CA ARG A 60 -6.68 30.18 0.33
C ARG A 60 -7.67 30.15 1.49
N SER A 61 -8.35 31.26 1.77
CA SER A 61 -9.31 31.36 2.88
C SER A 61 -10.51 30.43 2.66
N ARG A 62 -11.08 30.45 1.45
CA ARG A 62 -12.20 29.57 1.08
C ARG A 62 -11.83 28.08 1.14
N LEU A 63 -10.66 27.70 0.63
CA LEU A 63 -10.20 26.32 0.70
C LEU A 63 -9.94 25.89 2.14
N LEU A 64 -9.36 26.77 2.97
CA LEU A 64 -9.12 26.46 4.38
C LEU A 64 -10.43 26.28 5.15
N GLU A 65 -11.44 27.11 4.89
CA GLU A 65 -12.79 26.98 5.45
C GLU A 65 -13.40 25.61 5.08
N ILE A 66 -13.36 25.22 3.81
CA ILE A 66 -13.88 23.93 3.35
C ILE A 66 -13.11 22.76 4.00
N MET A 67 -11.78 22.83 4.00
CA MET A 67 -10.93 21.76 4.53
C MET A 67 -11.05 21.61 6.05
N ASN A 68 -11.34 22.69 6.77
CA ASN A 68 -11.51 22.69 8.23
C ASN A 68 -12.98 22.59 8.68
N SER A 69 -13.93 22.58 7.74
CA SER A 69 -15.36 22.53 8.07
C SER A 69 -15.70 21.33 8.96
N THR A 70 -16.49 21.58 10.00
CA THR A 70 -17.02 20.54 10.89
C THR A 70 -18.16 19.74 10.27
N ASP A 71 -18.72 20.21 9.15
CA ASP A 71 -19.89 19.64 8.49
C ASP A 71 -19.53 18.55 7.47
N LYS A 72 -18.23 18.24 7.32
CA LYS A 72 -17.75 17.17 6.43
C LYS A 72 -18.33 15.83 6.87
N ILE A 73 -18.79 15.05 5.88
CA ILE A 73 -19.32 13.70 6.11
C ILE A 73 -18.16 12.78 6.56
N PRO A 74 -18.21 12.19 7.77
CA PRO A 74 -17.17 11.29 8.23
C PRO A 74 -17.27 9.95 7.49
N ALA A 75 -16.43 9.72 6.49
CA ALA A 75 -16.35 8.40 5.85
C ALA A 75 -15.92 7.34 6.88
N ILE A 76 -16.72 6.27 7.01
CA ILE A 76 -16.52 5.23 8.02
C ILE A 76 -16.03 3.91 7.44
N ARG A 77 -15.23 3.19 8.22
CA ARG A 77 -14.97 1.75 8.07
C ARG A 77 -15.54 1.02 9.28
N ARG A 78 -16.30 -0.05 9.06
CA ARG A 78 -16.77 -0.92 10.14
C ARG A 78 -15.65 -1.88 10.55
N ILE A 79 -15.36 -1.92 11.85
CA ILE A 79 -14.39 -2.84 12.44
C ILE A 79 -15.00 -3.39 13.72
N GLY A 80 -15.40 -4.67 13.67
CA GLY A 80 -16.19 -5.30 14.71
C GLY A 80 -17.47 -4.53 15.04
N GLY A 81 -17.68 -4.25 16.33
CA GLY A 81 -18.86 -3.55 16.85
C GLY A 81 -18.87 -2.03 16.62
N HIS A 82 -17.79 -1.45 16.08
CA HIS A 82 -17.65 0.00 15.94
C HIS A 82 -17.47 0.41 14.47
N VAL A 83 -17.68 1.70 14.24
CA VAL A 83 -17.31 2.39 12.99
C VAL A 83 -16.17 3.35 13.29
N TYR A 84 -15.19 3.39 12.41
CA TYR A 84 -13.96 4.17 12.57
C TYR A 84 -13.85 5.21 11.46
N ASN A 85 -13.34 6.38 11.80
CA ASN A 85 -13.11 7.49 10.89
C ASN A 85 -11.75 8.12 11.20
N LEU A 86 -11.04 8.56 10.16
CA LEU A 86 -9.89 9.44 10.32
C LEU A 86 -10.36 10.87 10.06
N TRP A 87 -10.39 11.68 11.11
CA TRP A 87 -10.82 13.07 11.04
C TRP A 87 -9.62 14.00 10.93
N ARG A 88 -9.74 15.05 10.12
CA ARG A 88 -8.74 16.13 10.04
C ARG A 88 -9.43 17.46 10.09
N ASP A 89 -8.86 18.41 10.79
CA ASP A 89 -9.34 19.78 10.90
C ASP A 89 -8.19 20.73 11.24
N ASP A 90 -8.50 21.95 11.69
CA ASP A 90 -7.52 22.96 12.09
C ASP A 90 -6.71 22.56 13.33
N THR A 91 -7.26 21.71 14.19
CA THR A 91 -6.63 21.19 15.41
C THR A 91 -5.84 19.90 15.18
N HIS A 92 -6.42 18.94 14.42
CA HIS A 92 -5.84 17.63 14.12
C HIS A 92 -5.44 17.57 12.64
N LYS A 93 -4.34 18.23 12.28
CA LYS A 93 -3.90 18.39 10.89
C LYS A 93 -3.40 17.07 10.29
N ARG A 94 -2.68 16.25 11.08
CA ARG A 94 -2.25 14.90 10.68
C ARG A 94 -3.41 13.92 10.80
N GLY A 95 -4.23 14.09 11.82
CA GLY A 95 -5.56 13.52 11.96
C GLY A 95 -5.81 12.80 13.27
N LEU A 96 -7.09 12.68 13.59
CA LEU A 96 -7.61 11.94 14.74
C LEU A 96 -8.31 10.69 14.24
N TRP A 97 -7.70 9.53 14.43
CA TRP A 97 -8.39 8.26 14.25
C TRP A 97 -9.31 8.04 15.45
N ARG A 98 -10.61 7.96 15.17
CA ARG A 98 -11.69 7.95 16.16
C ARG A 98 -12.72 6.90 15.81
N ARG A 99 -13.52 6.49 16.80
CA ARG A 99 -14.59 5.50 16.63
C ARG A 99 -15.89 5.90 17.31
N THR A 100 -16.98 5.31 16.87
CA THR A 100 -18.27 5.31 17.58
C THR A 100 -19.03 4.03 17.24
N THR A 101 -20.23 3.83 17.79
CA THR A 101 -21.11 2.72 17.37
C THR A 101 -21.87 3.09 16.10
N LEU A 102 -22.33 2.10 15.34
CA LEU A 102 -23.14 2.37 14.14
C LEU A 102 -24.46 3.09 14.48
N ALA A 103 -25.06 2.76 15.62
CA ALA A 103 -26.30 3.40 16.08
C ALA A 103 -26.08 4.89 16.39
N ASP A 104 -24.96 5.22 17.04
CA ASP A 104 -24.65 6.60 17.40
C ASP A 104 -24.16 7.41 16.20
N TYR A 105 -23.47 6.77 15.25
CA TYR A 105 -23.13 7.36 13.95
C TYR A 105 -24.36 7.82 13.15
N ALA A 106 -25.52 7.18 13.32
CA ALA A 106 -26.75 7.55 12.63
C ALA A 106 -27.42 8.82 13.19
N ARG A 107 -26.90 9.39 14.29
CA ARG A 107 -27.40 10.62 14.89
C ARG A 107 -26.82 11.84 14.20
N THR A 108 -27.45 12.99 14.40
CA THR A 108 -26.97 14.29 13.89
C THR A 108 -25.61 14.68 14.46
N GLN A 109 -25.34 14.30 15.71
CA GLN A 109 -24.06 14.55 16.40
C GLN A 109 -23.59 13.26 17.10
N PRO A 110 -22.85 12.40 16.39
CA PRO A 110 -22.27 11.19 16.97
C PRO A 110 -21.23 11.54 18.05
N ALA A 111 -21.26 10.83 19.16
CA ALA A 111 -20.22 10.86 20.18
C ALA A 111 -19.03 10.02 19.70
N TRP A 112 -17.97 10.71 19.28
CA TRP A 112 -16.73 10.08 18.84
C TRP A 112 -15.76 9.87 20.00
N GLU A 113 -15.25 8.66 20.11
CA GLU A 113 -14.13 8.30 20.98
C GLU A 113 -12.81 8.39 20.23
N SER A 114 -11.86 9.13 20.78
CA SER A 114 -10.48 9.17 20.27
C SER A 114 -9.79 7.81 20.42
N VAL A 115 -9.05 7.41 19.39
CA VAL A 115 -8.28 6.14 19.34
C VAL A 115 -6.80 6.42 19.14
N ILE A 116 -6.41 7.16 18.10
CA ILE A 116 -5.02 7.65 17.91
C ILE A 116 -5.09 9.10 17.41
N ASP A 117 -4.43 10.01 18.14
CA ASP A 117 -4.12 11.36 17.67
C ASP A 117 -2.74 11.34 17.00
N LEU A 118 -2.69 11.51 15.67
CA LEU A 118 -1.45 11.46 14.90
C LEU A 118 -0.60 12.72 15.12
N ASP A 119 -1.22 13.85 15.42
CA ASP A 119 -0.51 15.09 15.73
C ASP A 119 0.21 14.96 17.08
N ALA A 120 -0.45 14.38 18.10
CA ALA A 120 0.17 14.09 19.39
C ALA A 120 1.26 13.01 19.28
N LEU A 121 1.00 11.93 18.52
CA LEU A 121 1.99 10.88 18.28
C LEU A 121 3.25 11.42 17.59
N GLY A 122 3.08 12.21 16.53
CA GLY A 122 4.20 12.81 15.81
C GLY A 122 5.04 13.76 16.67
N ARG A 123 4.39 14.57 17.53
CA ARG A 123 5.10 15.41 18.51
C ARG A 123 5.88 14.57 19.53
N ALA A 124 5.28 13.51 20.06
CA ALA A 124 5.90 12.67 21.09
C ALA A 124 7.12 11.90 20.56
N GLU A 125 7.08 11.48 19.29
CA GLU A 125 8.16 10.70 18.67
C GLU A 125 9.12 11.56 17.82
N ASN A 126 8.88 12.87 17.72
CA ASN A 126 9.60 13.79 16.84
C ASN A 126 9.63 13.30 15.38
N GLU A 127 8.48 12.82 14.90
CA GLU A 127 8.32 12.19 13.60
C GLU A 127 7.14 12.81 12.85
N ASN A 128 7.26 12.88 11.52
CA ASN A 128 6.23 13.47 10.68
C ASN A 128 5.24 12.43 10.15
N TRP A 129 4.56 11.75 11.07
CA TRP A 129 3.69 10.62 10.74
C TRP A 129 2.50 11.01 9.87
N VAL A 130 2.30 10.23 8.82
CA VAL A 130 1.12 10.25 7.94
C VAL A 130 0.41 8.91 8.05
N TRP A 131 -0.91 8.94 8.23
CA TRP A 131 -1.74 7.74 8.32
C TRP A 131 -1.67 6.91 7.03
N GLY A 132 -1.17 5.68 7.14
CA GLY A 132 -1.13 4.69 6.06
C GLY A 132 -2.30 3.70 6.08
N GLY A 133 -3.09 3.66 7.16
CA GLY A 133 -4.23 2.74 7.29
C GLY A 133 -4.16 1.82 8.51
N ALA A 134 -5.22 1.03 8.67
CA ALA A 134 -5.32 -0.01 9.69
C ALA A 134 -5.79 -1.31 9.03
N THR A 135 -4.92 -2.32 9.06
CA THR A 135 -5.26 -3.69 8.66
C THR A 135 -5.60 -4.48 9.90
N CYS A 136 -6.89 -4.73 10.12
CA CYS A 136 -7.38 -5.33 11.35
C CYS A 136 -7.73 -6.79 11.16
N LEU A 137 -7.47 -7.59 12.19
CA LEU A 137 -7.85 -8.99 12.24
C LEU A 137 -9.37 -9.10 12.18
N SER A 138 -9.86 -9.71 11.10
CA SER A 138 -11.25 -10.10 10.95
C SER A 138 -11.50 -11.41 11.69
N GLY A 139 -12.71 -11.58 12.23
CA GLY A 139 -13.11 -12.79 12.94
C GLY A 139 -14.60 -12.74 13.30
N PRO A 140 -15.22 -13.85 13.72
CA PRO A 140 -16.65 -13.84 14.06
C PRO A 140 -16.95 -13.23 15.44
N THR A 141 -15.96 -13.18 16.35
CA THR A 141 -16.17 -12.68 17.72
C THR A 141 -15.37 -11.42 18.02
N PRO A 142 -15.85 -10.53 18.91
CA PRO A 142 -15.08 -9.38 19.40
C PRO A 142 -13.75 -9.77 20.06
N ALA A 143 -13.65 -10.96 20.66
CA ALA A 143 -12.38 -11.44 21.24
C ALA A 143 -11.33 -11.77 20.15
N GLN A 144 -11.80 -12.16 18.96
CA GLN A 144 -10.97 -12.39 17.77
C GLN A 144 -10.78 -11.10 16.95
N GLN A 145 -11.68 -10.13 17.08
CA GLN A 145 -11.61 -8.81 16.43
C GLN A 145 -11.04 -7.77 17.40
N GLY A 146 -9.76 -7.46 17.34
CA GLY A 146 -9.21 -6.46 18.27
C GLY A 146 -7.77 -6.05 18.04
N ARG A 147 -7.06 -6.73 17.14
CA ARG A 147 -5.72 -6.36 16.71
C ARG A 147 -5.78 -5.69 15.35
N CYS A 148 -4.99 -4.65 15.19
CA CYS A 148 -4.71 -4.05 13.90
C CYS A 148 -3.22 -3.85 13.72
N MET A 149 -2.75 -3.94 12.48
CA MET A 149 -1.46 -3.40 12.08
C MET A 149 -1.72 -2.00 11.56
N ILE A 150 -1.20 -1.00 12.27
CA ILE A 150 -1.31 0.42 11.91
C ILE A 150 -0.11 0.79 11.06
N ALA A 151 -0.36 1.27 9.85
CA ALA A 151 0.67 1.78 8.95
C ALA A 151 0.87 3.27 9.19
N LEU A 152 2.11 3.67 9.43
CA LEU A 152 2.53 5.07 9.61
C LEU A 152 3.68 5.37 8.65
N SER A 153 3.48 6.33 7.75
CA SER A 153 4.48 6.75 6.77
C SER A 153 5.20 8.01 7.24
N ARG A 154 6.51 8.10 7.02
CA ARG A 154 7.28 9.32 7.27
C ARG A 154 7.10 10.28 6.10
N GLY A 155 6.52 11.44 6.37
CA GLY A 155 6.36 12.48 5.35
C GLY A 155 5.42 12.13 4.19
N GLY A 156 4.71 11.00 4.26
CA GLY A 156 3.78 10.55 3.22
C GLY A 156 4.42 9.76 2.08
N ALA A 157 5.60 9.17 2.30
CA ALA A 157 6.19 8.19 1.38
C ALA A 157 5.32 6.92 1.24
N ASP A 158 5.50 6.20 0.14
CA ASP A 158 4.90 4.87 -0.08
C ASP A 158 5.32 3.83 0.98
N ALA A 159 6.52 3.99 1.55
CA ALA A 159 7.02 3.14 2.62
C ALA A 159 6.36 3.52 3.95
N ALA A 160 6.11 2.51 4.80
CA ALA A 160 5.52 2.71 6.10
C ALA A 160 6.15 1.79 7.15
N VAL A 161 6.18 2.27 8.38
CA VAL A 161 6.37 1.44 9.57
C VAL A 161 5.01 0.84 9.94
N TYR A 162 4.98 -0.44 10.28
CA TYR A 162 3.77 -1.10 10.77
C TYR A 162 3.92 -1.41 12.26
N ARG A 163 2.90 -1.12 13.05
CA ARG A 163 2.85 -1.40 14.49
C ARG A 163 1.55 -2.05 14.88
N GLU A 164 1.62 -3.13 15.65
CA GLU A 164 0.45 -3.77 16.21
C GLU A 164 -0.23 -2.87 17.25
N PHE A 165 -1.56 -2.78 17.16
CA PHE A 165 -2.40 -1.95 17.99
C PHE A 165 -3.57 -2.77 18.55
N ASP A 166 -3.87 -2.56 19.83
CA ASP A 166 -5.02 -3.11 20.54
C ASP A 166 -6.19 -2.14 20.52
N LEU A 167 -7.26 -2.49 19.82
CA LEU A 167 -8.46 -1.66 19.74
C LEU A 167 -9.19 -1.51 21.09
N PRO A 168 -9.36 -2.55 21.93
CA PRO A 168 -9.98 -2.41 23.25
C PRO A 168 -9.28 -1.39 24.17
N SER A 169 -7.98 -1.54 24.41
CA SER A 169 -7.21 -0.63 25.26
C SER A 169 -6.81 0.67 24.56
N ARG A 170 -6.86 0.71 23.22
CA ARG A 170 -6.43 1.83 22.37
C ARG A 170 -4.95 2.16 22.55
N THR A 171 -4.12 1.12 22.57
CA THR A 171 -2.68 1.26 22.75
C THR A 171 -1.90 0.43 21.72
N PHE A 172 -0.69 0.89 21.39
CA PHE A 172 0.26 0.04 20.67
C PHE A 172 0.71 -1.12 21.57
N VAL A 173 0.79 -2.31 20.99
CA VAL A 173 1.16 -3.53 21.73
C VAL A 173 2.66 -3.56 21.93
N ALA A 174 3.12 -3.44 23.17
CA ALA A 174 4.53 -3.60 23.51
C ALA A 174 5.01 -5.02 23.16
N GLY A 175 6.09 -5.13 22.37
CA GLY A 175 6.59 -6.41 21.86
C GLY A 175 5.65 -7.12 20.89
N GLY A 176 4.63 -6.42 20.37
CA GLY A 176 3.75 -6.93 19.32
C GLY A 176 4.44 -7.02 17.97
N PHE A 177 3.69 -7.39 16.94
CA PHE A 177 4.18 -7.36 15.58
C PHE A 177 4.57 -5.92 15.17
N ALA A 178 5.77 -5.78 14.61
CA ALA A 178 6.26 -4.52 14.08
C ALA A 178 7.10 -4.77 12.84
N LEU A 179 6.90 -3.94 11.80
CA LEU A 179 7.74 -3.94 10.60
C LEU A 179 8.47 -2.60 10.49
N PRO A 180 9.76 -2.61 10.13
CA PRO A 180 10.50 -1.38 9.84
C PRO A 180 9.93 -0.70 8.59
N GLU A 181 10.43 0.51 8.30
CA GLU A 181 10.02 1.27 7.14
C GLU A 181 10.38 0.56 5.83
N ALA A 182 9.35 0.13 5.12
CA ALA A 182 9.46 -0.43 3.77
C ALA A 182 8.10 -0.35 3.07
N LYS A 183 8.10 -0.50 1.75
CA LYS A 183 6.87 -0.89 1.02
C LYS A 183 6.52 -2.30 1.47
N SER A 184 5.57 -2.41 2.40
CA SER A 184 5.21 -3.68 3.03
C SER A 184 3.75 -4.03 2.79
N GLN A 185 3.45 -5.32 2.83
CA GLN A 185 2.11 -5.86 2.85
C GLN A 185 1.94 -6.73 4.09
N VAL A 186 0.79 -6.60 4.74
CA VAL A 186 0.47 -7.37 5.94
C VAL A 186 -0.97 -7.84 5.84
N GLU A 187 -1.20 -9.12 6.10
CA GLU A 187 -2.53 -9.72 6.13
C GLU A 187 -2.64 -10.67 7.32
N TRP A 188 -3.70 -10.53 8.11
CA TRP A 188 -3.91 -11.38 9.27
C TRP A 188 -4.40 -12.77 8.87
N ILE A 189 -3.75 -13.80 9.40
CA ILE A 189 -4.23 -15.18 9.31
C ILE A 189 -5.10 -15.49 10.53
N ASP A 190 -4.59 -15.17 11.71
CA ASP A 190 -5.23 -15.33 13.01
C ASP A 190 -4.54 -14.39 14.02
N ARG A 191 -4.90 -14.46 15.30
CA ARG A 191 -4.36 -13.56 16.34
C ARG A 191 -2.84 -13.62 16.48
N ASP A 192 -2.21 -14.72 16.12
CA ASP A 192 -0.80 -14.99 16.39
C ASP A 192 0.01 -15.21 15.12
N THR A 193 -0.59 -15.02 13.95
CA THR A 193 0.05 -15.27 12.66
C THR A 193 -0.34 -14.24 11.61
N LEU A 194 0.66 -13.72 10.90
CA LEU A 194 0.52 -12.80 9.77
C LEU A 194 1.11 -13.43 8.50
N PHE A 195 0.49 -13.15 7.35
CA PHE A 195 1.27 -13.04 6.11
C PHE A 195 1.94 -11.67 6.06
N VAL A 196 3.22 -11.65 5.75
CA VAL A 196 4.03 -10.44 5.63
C VAL A 196 4.88 -10.47 4.35
N GLY A 197 4.86 -9.38 3.61
CA GLY A 197 5.85 -9.05 2.61
C GLY A 197 6.51 -7.73 2.99
N THR A 198 7.84 -7.70 3.08
CA THR A 198 8.59 -6.51 3.47
C THR A 198 10.04 -6.60 2.98
N ASP A 199 10.87 -5.63 3.33
CA ASP A 199 12.32 -5.69 3.12
C ASP A 199 12.97 -6.64 4.14
N PHE A 200 13.39 -7.82 3.68
CA PHE A 200 14.15 -8.80 4.45
C PHE A 200 15.67 -8.71 4.16
N GLY A 201 16.10 -7.69 3.41
CA GLY A 201 17.47 -7.51 2.95
C GLY A 201 17.66 -7.79 1.45
N PRO A 202 18.91 -7.94 0.99
CA PRO A 202 19.22 -8.12 -0.42
C PRO A 202 18.39 -9.23 -1.10
N GLY A 203 17.77 -8.92 -2.23
CA GLY A 203 16.95 -9.86 -3.01
C GLY A 203 15.52 -10.06 -2.51
N SER A 204 15.08 -9.37 -1.46
CA SER A 204 13.68 -9.47 -0.98
C SER A 204 12.70 -8.53 -1.67
N LYS A 205 13.19 -7.63 -2.52
CA LYS A 205 12.40 -6.65 -3.26
C LYS A 205 12.50 -6.89 -4.76
N THR A 206 11.44 -6.54 -5.47
CA THR A 206 11.43 -6.46 -6.93
C THR A 206 12.19 -5.22 -7.40
N GLU A 207 12.46 -5.12 -8.71
CA GLU A 207 13.00 -3.90 -9.34
C GLU A 207 12.06 -2.70 -9.14
N SER A 208 10.75 -2.94 -8.91
CA SER A 208 9.76 -1.92 -8.56
C SER A 208 9.80 -1.48 -7.09
N GLY A 209 10.67 -2.08 -6.27
CA GLY A 209 10.86 -1.76 -4.86
C GLY A 209 9.80 -2.32 -3.90
N TYR A 210 8.89 -3.18 -4.38
CA TYR A 210 7.87 -3.85 -3.55
C TYR A 210 8.34 -5.23 -3.07
N PRO A 211 7.65 -5.85 -2.10
CA PRO A 211 8.01 -7.19 -1.64
C PRO A 211 7.94 -8.23 -2.76
N ARG A 212 9.04 -8.99 -2.89
CA ARG A 212 9.15 -10.18 -3.73
C ARG A 212 8.74 -11.46 -2.98
N LEU A 213 8.67 -11.38 -1.65
CA LEU A 213 8.40 -12.50 -0.77
C LEU A 213 7.08 -12.31 -0.04
N VAL A 214 6.29 -13.38 0.04
CA VAL A 214 5.25 -13.56 1.07
C VAL A 214 5.79 -14.56 2.08
N LYS A 215 5.85 -14.15 3.34
CA LYS A 215 6.22 -15.02 4.46
C LYS A 215 5.09 -15.15 5.46
N GLU A 216 5.00 -16.30 6.12
CA GLU A 216 4.19 -16.49 7.31
C GLU A 216 5.02 -16.17 8.56
N TRP A 217 4.59 -15.20 9.34
CA TRP A 217 5.27 -14.76 10.56
C TRP A 217 4.41 -15.04 11.79
N LYS A 218 5.01 -15.72 12.77
CA LYS A 218 4.37 -16.10 14.03
C LYS A 218 4.74 -15.15 15.15
N ARG A 219 3.79 -14.90 16.04
CA ARG A 219 3.97 -14.05 17.22
C ARG A 219 5.09 -14.60 18.09
N GLY A 220 5.87 -13.70 18.67
CA GLY A 220 6.95 -14.04 19.59
C GLY A 220 8.20 -14.58 18.91
N THR A 221 8.23 -14.70 17.57
CA THR A 221 9.44 -15.04 16.83
C THR A 221 10.03 -13.80 16.15
N PRO A 222 11.36 -13.74 15.93
CA PRO A 222 11.96 -12.69 15.12
C PRO A 222 11.37 -12.67 13.71
N LEU A 223 11.24 -11.49 13.10
CA LEU A 223 10.76 -11.34 11.71
C LEU A 223 11.61 -12.16 10.73
N ALA A 224 12.93 -12.24 10.97
CA ALA A 224 13.87 -13.00 10.13
C ALA A 224 13.58 -14.51 10.10
N SER A 225 12.91 -15.06 11.11
CA SER A 225 12.54 -16.48 11.16
C SER A 225 11.19 -16.78 10.50
N ALA A 226 10.53 -15.79 9.87
CA ALA A 226 9.30 -16.00 9.14
C ALA A 226 9.53 -16.98 7.96
N THR A 227 8.56 -17.86 7.73
CA THR A 227 8.66 -18.93 6.74
C THR A 227 8.22 -18.43 5.38
N THR A 228 9.05 -18.55 4.35
CA THR A 228 8.67 -18.19 2.96
C THR A 228 7.53 -19.08 2.47
N VAL A 229 6.50 -18.46 1.90
CA VAL A 229 5.32 -19.12 1.32
C VAL A 229 5.32 -18.96 -0.20
N LEU A 230 5.66 -17.77 -0.70
CA LEU A 230 5.81 -17.47 -2.11
C LEU A 230 7.04 -16.57 -2.32
N GLU A 231 7.75 -16.82 -3.41
CA GLU A 231 8.82 -15.97 -3.93
C GLU A 231 8.55 -15.68 -5.41
N ALA A 232 8.45 -14.39 -5.75
CA ALA A 232 8.26 -13.91 -7.11
C ALA A 232 9.58 -13.79 -7.88
N ASP A 233 9.49 -13.52 -9.19
CA ASP A 233 10.65 -13.06 -9.96
C ASP A 233 11.03 -11.63 -9.55
N VAL A 234 12.29 -11.23 -9.74
CA VAL A 234 12.74 -9.86 -9.43
C VAL A 234 12.10 -8.82 -10.36
N LYS A 235 11.69 -9.23 -11.57
CA LYS A 235 11.03 -8.38 -12.58
C LYS A 235 9.53 -8.23 -12.41
N ASP A 236 8.92 -9.01 -11.51
CA ASP A 236 7.53 -8.81 -11.14
C ASP A 236 7.31 -7.46 -10.49
N VAL A 237 6.06 -7.03 -10.39
CA VAL A 237 5.74 -5.80 -9.65
C VAL A 237 5.79 -6.06 -8.15
N TYR A 238 4.99 -7.01 -7.64
CA TYR A 238 4.89 -7.33 -6.21
C TYR A 238 4.26 -8.70 -5.96
N THR A 239 4.46 -9.25 -4.76
CA THR A 239 3.66 -10.36 -4.23
C THR A 239 2.59 -9.89 -3.26
N PHE A 240 1.50 -10.65 -3.12
CA PHE A 240 0.42 -10.35 -2.20
C PHE A 240 -0.19 -11.59 -1.53
N ALA A 241 -0.88 -11.34 -0.43
CA ALA A 241 -1.68 -12.32 0.30
C ALA A 241 -3.04 -11.72 0.66
N HIS A 242 -4.08 -12.54 0.62
CA HIS A 242 -5.41 -12.19 1.07
C HIS A 242 -6.04 -13.35 1.85
N VAL A 243 -6.63 -13.05 3.01
CA VAL A 243 -7.32 -14.02 3.84
C VAL A 243 -8.81 -13.71 3.84
N ASP A 244 -9.59 -14.62 3.26
CA ASP A 244 -11.05 -14.64 3.41
C ASP A 244 -11.37 -15.34 4.73
N SER A 245 -11.83 -14.57 5.72
CA SER A 245 -12.24 -15.10 7.02
C SER A 245 -13.76 -15.29 7.12
N THR A 246 -14.47 -15.36 5.98
CA THR A 246 -15.91 -15.58 5.97
C THR A 246 -16.24 -16.94 6.60
N PRO A 247 -17.07 -17.00 7.67
CA PRO A 247 -17.38 -18.26 8.34
C PRO A 247 -17.91 -19.33 7.38
N GLY A 248 -17.26 -20.49 7.36
CA GLY A 248 -17.58 -21.63 6.48
C GLY A 248 -17.05 -21.52 5.04
N PHE A 249 -16.31 -20.45 4.72
CA PHE A 249 -15.70 -20.20 3.42
C PHE A 249 -14.26 -19.68 3.56
N GLU A 250 -13.58 -20.08 4.63
CA GLU A 250 -12.25 -19.59 4.98
C GLU A 250 -11.23 -19.98 3.92
N ARG A 251 -10.49 -19.01 3.39
CA ARG A 251 -9.51 -19.21 2.31
C ARG A 251 -8.31 -18.30 2.49
N ARG A 252 -7.18 -18.75 1.97
CA ARG A 252 -5.93 -17.98 1.96
C ARG A 252 -5.44 -17.95 0.53
N PHE A 253 -5.55 -16.79 -0.11
CA PHE A 253 -5.05 -16.57 -1.45
C PHE A 253 -3.66 -15.94 -1.37
N ILE A 254 -2.72 -16.47 -2.12
CA ILE A 254 -1.36 -15.94 -2.25
C ILE A 254 -1.12 -15.70 -3.74
N GLY A 255 -0.45 -14.62 -4.12
CA GLY A 255 -0.26 -14.32 -5.53
C GLY A 255 0.92 -13.39 -5.81
N ARG A 256 1.18 -13.23 -7.11
CA ARG A 256 2.20 -12.34 -7.66
C ARG A 256 1.64 -11.56 -8.84
N ALA A 257 1.94 -10.28 -8.89
CA ALA A 257 1.68 -9.41 -10.03
C ALA A 257 2.89 -9.46 -10.96
N LEU A 258 2.73 -10.13 -12.10
CA LEU A 258 3.79 -10.30 -13.11
C LEU A 258 4.13 -8.96 -13.78
N ASP A 259 3.10 -8.15 -13.98
CA ASP A 259 3.16 -6.76 -14.43
C ASP A 259 1.92 -6.03 -13.88
N PHE A 260 1.63 -4.83 -14.39
CA PHE A 260 0.46 -4.03 -13.96
C PHE A 260 -0.89 -4.69 -14.27
N TYR A 261 -0.95 -5.63 -15.22
CA TYR A 261 -2.19 -6.19 -15.72
C TYR A 261 -2.37 -7.68 -15.46
N ARG A 262 -1.27 -8.42 -15.30
CA ARG A 262 -1.27 -9.90 -15.19
C ARG A 262 -0.88 -10.36 -13.79
N THR A 263 -1.60 -11.35 -13.30
CA THR A 263 -1.43 -11.95 -11.97
C THR A 263 -1.49 -13.47 -12.03
N GLU A 264 -0.62 -14.12 -11.26
CA GLU A 264 -0.78 -15.52 -10.86
C GLU A 264 -1.35 -15.55 -9.45
N LEU A 265 -2.35 -16.41 -9.24
CA LEU A 265 -3.07 -16.53 -7.98
C LEU A 265 -3.12 -17.99 -7.56
N PHE A 266 -2.90 -18.23 -6.28
CA PHE A 266 -2.86 -19.55 -5.68
C PHE A 266 -3.80 -19.59 -4.48
N LEU A 267 -4.55 -20.68 -4.36
CA LEU A 267 -5.25 -21.03 -3.12
C LEU A 267 -4.28 -21.84 -2.24
N ARG A 268 -4.09 -21.43 -0.99
CA ARG A 268 -3.30 -22.20 -0.03
C ARG A 268 -4.18 -23.25 0.66
N SER A 269 -3.90 -24.52 0.43
CA SER A 269 -4.56 -25.68 1.05
C SER A 269 -3.51 -26.65 1.58
N ASP A 270 -3.68 -27.13 2.82
CA ASP A 270 -2.79 -28.13 3.45
C ASP A 270 -1.30 -27.76 3.39
N GLY A 271 -1.00 -26.47 3.57
CA GLY A 271 0.36 -25.93 3.50
C GLY A 271 0.94 -25.78 2.09
N ARG A 272 0.20 -26.17 1.05
CA ARG A 272 0.62 -26.10 -0.36
C ARG A 272 -0.11 -24.98 -1.10
N LEU A 273 0.53 -24.45 -2.13
CA LEU A 273 -0.09 -23.51 -3.06
C LEU A 273 -0.67 -24.28 -4.25
N VAL A 274 -1.98 -24.17 -4.45
CA VAL A 274 -2.70 -24.73 -5.60
C VAL A 274 -3.02 -23.59 -6.57
N PRO A 275 -2.54 -23.64 -7.82
CA PRO A 275 -2.84 -22.59 -8.80
C PRO A 275 -4.33 -22.46 -9.05
N ILE A 276 -4.81 -21.22 -9.17
CA ILE A 276 -6.15 -20.94 -9.68
C ILE A 276 -6.05 -20.81 -11.19
N ASP A 277 -6.67 -21.75 -11.90
CA ASP A 277 -6.70 -21.75 -13.36
C ASP A 277 -7.63 -20.63 -13.86
N LYS A 278 -7.05 -19.48 -14.11
CA LYS A 278 -7.70 -18.30 -14.69
C LYS A 278 -6.77 -17.66 -15.72
N PRO A 279 -7.31 -16.93 -16.71
CA PRO A 279 -6.50 -16.01 -17.50
C PRO A 279 -5.71 -15.08 -16.57
N VAL A 280 -4.42 -14.94 -16.85
CA VAL A 280 -3.52 -14.17 -15.97
C VAL A 280 -3.94 -12.69 -15.90
N ASP A 281 -4.56 -12.16 -16.93
CA ASP A 281 -5.08 -10.79 -17.00
C ASP A 281 -6.50 -10.63 -16.44
N ALA A 282 -7.19 -11.72 -16.07
CA ALA A 282 -8.49 -11.64 -15.41
C ALA A 282 -8.35 -11.30 -13.92
N LEU A 283 -9.20 -10.39 -13.45
CA LEU A 283 -9.39 -10.18 -12.02
C LEU A 283 -10.21 -11.33 -11.44
N PHE A 284 -9.91 -11.70 -10.21
CA PHE A 284 -10.58 -12.79 -9.50
C PHE A 284 -10.98 -12.34 -8.11
N TRP A 285 -12.19 -12.68 -7.69
CA TRP A 285 -12.58 -12.61 -6.28
C TRP A 285 -13.55 -13.75 -5.97
N ALA A 286 -13.56 -14.17 -4.70
CA ALA A 286 -14.50 -15.15 -4.20
C ALA A 286 -15.56 -14.47 -3.32
N HIS A 287 -16.78 -15.00 -3.34
CA HIS A 287 -17.79 -14.65 -2.37
C HIS A 287 -18.57 -15.91 -1.99
N ARG A 288 -18.41 -16.36 -0.74
CA ARG A 288 -18.95 -17.64 -0.28
C ARG A 288 -18.56 -18.74 -1.27
N GLN A 289 -19.46 -19.62 -1.71
CA GLN A 289 -19.14 -20.70 -2.66
C GLN A 289 -18.80 -20.24 -4.09
N TRP A 290 -18.96 -18.96 -4.43
CA TRP A 290 -18.84 -18.47 -5.80
C TRP A 290 -17.45 -17.89 -6.06
N ALA A 291 -16.94 -18.15 -7.26
CA ALA A 291 -15.80 -17.45 -7.84
C ALA A 291 -16.31 -16.52 -8.95
N PHE A 292 -15.77 -15.30 -8.98
CA PHE A 292 -16.07 -14.31 -10.00
C PHE A 292 -14.79 -14.02 -10.77
N LEU A 293 -14.91 -13.97 -12.09
CA LEU A 293 -13.86 -13.55 -12.99
C LEU A 293 -14.31 -12.33 -13.77
N GLN A 294 -13.45 -11.32 -13.81
CA GLN A 294 -13.60 -10.20 -14.73
C GLN A 294 -12.45 -10.25 -15.72
N PRO A 295 -12.67 -10.82 -16.91
CA PRO A 295 -11.63 -10.92 -17.92
C PRO A 295 -11.34 -9.54 -18.52
N ARG A 296 -10.07 -9.31 -18.90
CA ARG A 296 -9.63 -8.11 -19.63
C ARG A 296 -9.48 -8.34 -21.13
N SER A 297 -9.33 -9.60 -21.51
CA SER A 297 -9.31 -10.09 -22.88
C SER A 297 -10.48 -11.05 -23.11
N ALA A 298 -10.76 -11.40 -24.37
CA ALA A 298 -11.74 -12.44 -24.68
C ALA A 298 -11.40 -13.74 -23.93
N TYR A 299 -12.39 -14.36 -23.29
CA TYR A 299 -12.20 -15.56 -22.48
C TYR A 299 -13.10 -16.68 -22.98
N THR A 300 -12.49 -17.68 -23.61
CA THR A 300 -13.21 -18.82 -24.18
C THR A 300 -13.26 -19.98 -23.19
N VAL A 301 -14.46 -20.46 -22.87
CA VAL A 301 -14.71 -21.66 -22.07
C VAL A 301 -15.57 -22.62 -22.89
N ASP A 302 -15.11 -23.86 -23.05
CA ASP A 302 -15.81 -24.91 -23.80
C ASP A 302 -16.30 -24.47 -25.19
N GLY A 303 -15.46 -23.68 -25.89
CA GLY A 303 -15.74 -23.17 -27.23
C GLY A 303 -16.67 -21.95 -27.29
N THR A 304 -17.12 -21.42 -26.16
CA THR A 304 -17.93 -20.20 -26.08
C THR A 304 -17.09 -19.04 -25.56
N THR A 305 -17.15 -17.88 -26.22
CA THR A 305 -16.37 -16.68 -25.90
C THR A 305 -17.25 -15.57 -25.35
#